data_AF-A0A1V3IJP8-F1
#
_entry.id   AF-A0A1V3IJP8-F1
#
_cell.length_a   1.000
_cell.length_b   1.000
_cell.length_c   1.000
_cell.angle_alpha   90.00
_cell.angle_beta   90.00
_cell.angle_gamma   90.00
#
_symmetry.space_group_name_H-M   'P 1'
#
loop_
_entity.id
_entity.type
_entity.pdbx_description
1 polymer ?
#
loop_
_entity_poly.entity_id
_entity_poly.type
_entity_poly.pdbx_seq_one_letter_code
_entity_poly.pdbx_strand_id
1 'polypeptide(L)'
;MIAMGFQSVANGTVAVAIGRESNATNTQTIAIGDKAKALQNNAIVMGQLANANDTQAISIDDRSNASGNASVVGPSTNSTGVSSTALGHGSQSMNNYATAVRLLQKYGE
;
A
#
# COMPACT_ATOMS: atom_id res chain seq x y z
N MET A 1 0.82 5.04 -19.49
CA MET A 1 1.55 4.37 -18.39
C MET A 1 2.83 5.13 -18.13
N ILE A 2 3.31 5.14 -16.89
CA ILE A 2 4.58 5.78 -16.49
C ILE A 2 5.37 4.74 -15.69
N ALA A 3 6.59 4.43 -16.12
CA ALA A 3 7.52 3.56 -15.38
C ALA A 3 8.87 4.29 -15.24
N MET A 4 9.29 4.58 -14.01
CA MET A 4 10.56 5.26 -13.72
C MET A 4 11.33 4.51 -12.64
N GLY A 5 12.59 4.16 -12.90
CA GLY A 5 13.44 3.39 -11.98
C GLY A 5 13.90 2.05 -12.54
N PHE A 6 14.98 1.50 -11.99
CA PHE A 6 15.51 0.20 -12.43
C PHE A 6 14.48 -0.91 -12.19
N GLN A 7 14.11 -1.63 -13.25
CA GLN A 7 13.11 -2.71 -13.22
C GLN A 7 11.72 -2.31 -12.71
N SER A 8 11.32 -1.03 -12.82
CA SER A 8 9.93 -0.65 -12.57
C SER A 8 9.00 -1.21 -13.66
N VAL A 9 7.78 -1.56 -13.28
CA VAL A 9 6.78 -2.19 -14.16
C VAL A 9 5.46 -1.43 -14.03
N ALA A 10 4.98 -0.87 -15.14
CA ALA A 10 3.68 -0.18 -15.22
C ALA A 10 2.86 -0.73 -16.40
N ASN A 11 2.35 -1.96 -16.28
CA ASN A 11 1.67 -2.64 -17.39
C ASN A 11 0.17 -2.31 -17.50
N GLY A 12 -0.42 -1.73 -16.45
CA GLY A 12 -1.84 -1.44 -16.43
C GLY A 12 -2.24 -0.20 -17.25
N THR A 13 -3.50 -0.17 -17.69
CA THR A 13 -4.11 1.01 -18.30
C THR A 13 -4.09 2.17 -17.30
N VAL A 14 -3.46 3.28 -17.65
CA VAL A 14 -3.27 4.46 -16.75
C VAL A 14 -2.43 4.13 -15.49
N ALA A 15 -1.58 3.09 -15.53
CA ALA A 15 -0.70 2.74 -14.40
C ALA A 15 0.51 3.68 -14.27
N VAL A 16 0.96 3.89 -13.03
CA VAL A 16 2.16 4.65 -12.66
C VAL A 16 3.03 3.83 -11.71
N ALA A 17 4.28 3.57 -12.08
CA ALA A 17 5.30 2.91 -11.26
C ALA A 17 6.56 3.78 -11.16
N ILE A 18 6.94 4.21 -9.96
CA ILE A 18 8.11 5.07 -9.73
C ILE A 18 8.93 4.49 -8.58
N GLY A 19 10.17 4.09 -8.85
CA GLY A 19 11.07 3.46 -7.87
C GLY A 19 11.65 2.16 -8.41
N ARG A 20 12.80 1.76 -7.87
CA ARG A 20 13.44 0.49 -8.24
C ARG A 20 12.47 -0.67 -7.93
N GLU A 21 12.25 -1.55 -8.90
CA GLU A 21 11.35 -2.71 -8.78
C GLU A 21 9.91 -2.37 -8.34
N SER A 22 9.48 -1.12 -8.52
CA SER A 22 8.08 -0.73 -8.29
C SER A 22 7.17 -1.39 -9.32
N ASN A 23 5.98 -1.82 -8.89
CA ASN A 23 5.11 -2.67 -9.69
C ASN A 23 3.65 -2.22 -9.63
N ALA A 24 3.15 -1.72 -10.77
CA ALA A 24 1.79 -1.28 -11.02
C ALA A 24 1.24 -2.04 -12.26
N THR A 25 0.78 -3.29 -12.05
CA THR A 25 0.40 -4.18 -13.17
C THR A 25 -1.02 -4.00 -13.68
N ASN A 26 -1.90 -3.33 -12.93
CA ASN A 26 -3.35 -3.33 -13.18
C ASN A 26 -3.93 -1.95 -13.49
N THR A 27 -5.20 -1.90 -13.89
CA THR A 27 -5.84 -0.67 -14.36
C THR A 27 -5.90 0.39 -13.26
N GLN A 28 -5.55 1.64 -13.59
CA GLN A 28 -5.60 2.80 -12.69
C GLN A 28 -4.80 2.59 -11.39
N THR A 29 -3.66 1.91 -11.47
CA THR A 29 -2.77 1.65 -10.33
C THR A 29 -1.66 2.68 -10.17
N ILE A 30 -1.26 2.93 -8.93
CA ILE A 30 -0.13 3.80 -8.60
C ILE A 30 0.78 3.05 -7.63
N ALA A 31 2.05 2.86 -7.98
CA ALA A 31 3.08 2.28 -7.12
C ALA A 31 4.30 3.19 -7.08
N ILE A 32 4.53 3.87 -5.95
CA ILE A 32 5.65 4.80 -5.76
C ILE A 32 6.50 4.32 -4.59
N GLY A 33 7.76 3.97 -4.83
CA GLY A 33 8.71 3.51 -3.81
C GLY A 33 9.52 2.32 -4.27
N ASP A 34 10.64 2.08 -3.58
CA ASP A 34 11.47 0.89 -3.79
C ASP A 34 10.68 -0.38 -3.50
N LYS A 35 10.47 -1.23 -4.52
CA LYS A 35 9.67 -2.47 -4.42
C LYS A 35 8.21 -2.26 -3.99
N ALA A 36 7.63 -1.08 -4.21
CA ALA A 36 6.20 -0.83 -3.99
C ALA A 36 5.35 -1.68 -4.94
N LYS A 37 4.27 -2.33 -4.46
CA LYS A 37 3.45 -3.25 -5.26
C LYS A 37 1.95 -2.93 -5.20
N ALA A 38 1.44 -2.26 -6.22
CA ALA A 38 0.02 -2.04 -6.46
C ALA A 38 -0.51 -3.13 -7.42
N LEU A 39 -0.98 -4.25 -6.86
CA LEU A 39 -1.19 -5.49 -7.62
C LEU A 39 -2.62 -5.69 -8.12
N GLN A 40 -3.56 -4.78 -7.85
CA GLN A 40 -4.96 -4.91 -8.26
C GLN A 40 -5.53 -3.60 -8.78
N ASN A 41 -6.67 -3.65 -9.48
CA ASN A 41 -7.29 -2.47 -10.06
C ASN A 41 -7.52 -1.37 -9.02
N ASN A 42 -7.27 -0.12 -9.41
CA ASN A 42 -7.46 1.07 -8.56
C ASN A 42 -6.60 1.09 -7.28
N ALA A 43 -5.63 0.20 -7.13
CA ALA A 43 -4.76 0.15 -5.97
C ALA A 43 -3.75 1.31 -5.97
N ILE A 44 -3.50 1.88 -4.79
CA ILE A 44 -2.53 2.97 -4.59
C ILE A 44 -1.52 2.51 -3.54
N VAL A 45 -0.24 2.58 -3.89
CA VAL A 45 0.87 2.24 -3.02
C VAL A 45 1.91 3.34 -3.05
N MET A 46 2.27 3.85 -1.89
CA MET A 46 3.36 4.81 -1.73
C MET A 46 4.23 4.42 -0.54
N GLY A 47 5.40 3.84 -0.76
CA GLY A 47 6.31 3.40 0.30
C GLY A 47 7.26 2.30 -0.14
N GLN A 48 8.41 2.20 0.52
CA GLN A 48 9.32 1.08 0.30
C GLN A 48 8.67 -0.23 0.77
N LEU A 49 8.75 -1.28 -0.05
CA LEU A 49 8.21 -2.62 0.27
C LEU A 49 6.70 -2.66 0.59
N ALA A 50 5.96 -1.58 0.34
CA ALA A 50 4.54 -1.48 0.60
C ALA A 50 3.73 -2.31 -0.41
N ASN A 51 2.59 -2.87 0.01
CA ASN A 51 1.79 -3.75 -0.83
C ASN A 51 0.29 -3.43 -0.72
N ALA A 52 -0.37 -3.29 -1.87
CA ALA A 52 -1.82 -3.29 -1.99
C ALA A 52 -2.22 -4.48 -2.88
N ASN A 53 -2.82 -5.48 -2.25
CA ASN A 53 -3.10 -6.80 -2.85
C ASN A 53 -4.55 -7.00 -3.26
N ASP A 54 -5.41 -5.99 -3.07
CA ASP A 54 -6.84 -6.04 -3.36
C ASP A 54 -7.30 -4.80 -4.13
N THR A 55 -8.45 -4.91 -4.80
CA THR A 55 -9.05 -3.84 -5.60
C THR A 55 -9.34 -2.62 -4.73
N GLN A 56 -8.96 -1.43 -5.21
CA GLN A 56 -9.05 -0.15 -4.50
C GLN A 56 -8.31 -0.10 -3.15
N ALA A 57 -7.42 -1.06 -2.86
CA ALA A 57 -6.64 -1.03 -1.63
C ALA A 57 -5.59 0.10 -1.68
N ILE A 58 -5.39 0.77 -0.54
CA ILE A 58 -4.46 1.89 -0.39
C ILE A 58 -3.41 1.51 0.67
N SER A 59 -2.13 1.58 0.32
CA SER A 59 -1.02 1.28 1.23
C SER A 59 0.06 2.34 1.21
N ILE A 60 0.15 3.12 2.29
CA ILE A 60 1.08 4.23 2.43
C ILE A 60 2.09 3.94 3.54
N ASP A 61 3.35 4.30 3.31
CA ASP A 61 4.56 4.10 4.13
C ASP A 61 5.27 2.74 3.99
N ASP A 62 6.50 2.70 4.52
CA ASP A 62 7.39 1.54 4.51
C ASP A 62 6.72 0.28 5.07
N ARG A 63 6.80 -0.83 4.32
CA ARG A 63 6.29 -2.16 4.71
C ARG A 63 4.81 -2.20 5.10
N SER A 64 4.02 -1.21 4.69
CA SER A 64 2.57 -1.25 4.87
C SER A 64 1.92 -2.32 3.98
N ASN A 65 0.82 -2.93 4.44
CA ASN A 65 0.10 -3.97 3.70
C ASN A 65 -1.42 -3.79 3.79
N ALA A 66 -2.08 -3.67 2.64
CA ALA A 66 -3.54 -3.64 2.49
C ALA A 66 -4.02 -4.77 1.57
N SER A 67 -4.87 -5.67 2.07
CA SER A 67 -5.26 -6.87 1.32
C SER A 67 -6.77 -7.21 1.30
N GLY A 68 -7.63 -6.37 1.88
CA GLY A 68 -9.08 -6.59 1.89
C GLY A 68 -9.84 -5.32 1.54
N ASN A 69 -9.66 -4.77 0.33
CA ASN A 69 -10.16 -3.43 -0.03
C ASN A 69 -9.84 -2.40 1.08
N ALA A 70 -8.66 -2.52 1.68
CA ALA A 70 -8.32 -1.85 2.92
C ALA A 70 -7.54 -0.56 2.65
N SER A 71 -7.56 0.35 3.61
CA SER A 71 -6.72 1.56 3.60
C SER A 71 -5.76 1.55 4.78
N VAL A 72 -4.46 1.63 4.49
CA VAL A 72 -3.41 1.69 5.50
C VAL A 72 -2.53 2.91 5.34
N VAL A 73 -2.25 3.57 6.47
CA VAL A 73 -1.30 4.68 6.56
C VAL A 73 -0.49 4.48 7.83
N GLY A 74 0.82 4.34 7.68
CA GLY A 74 1.76 4.16 8.79
C GLY A 74 2.76 3.04 8.51
N PRO A 75 4.02 3.16 8.95
CA PRO A 75 5.03 2.14 8.68
C PRO A 75 4.67 0.80 9.35
N SER A 76 4.95 -0.31 8.66
CA SER A 76 4.69 -1.67 9.13
C SER A 76 3.22 -1.94 9.55
N THR A 77 2.27 -1.18 9.00
CA THR A 77 0.83 -1.34 9.26
C THR A 77 0.24 -2.46 8.42
N ASN A 78 -0.71 -3.21 8.98
CA ASN A 78 -1.35 -4.33 8.29
C ASN A 78 -2.87 -4.25 8.39
N SER A 79 -3.58 -4.29 7.25
CA SER A 79 -5.04 -4.30 7.22
C SER A 79 -5.53 -5.36 6.23
N THR A 80 -6.10 -6.42 6.78
CA THR A 80 -6.50 -7.62 6.03
C THR A 80 -8.01 -7.84 6.03
N GLY A 81 -8.76 -7.14 6.88
CA GLY A 81 -10.22 -7.21 6.87
C GLY A 81 -10.81 -6.55 5.62
N VAL A 82 -11.96 -7.04 5.15
CA VAL A 82 -12.70 -6.41 4.04
C VAL A 82 -13.17 -5.02 4.44
N SER A 83 -12.90 -4.02 3.60
CA SER A 83 -13.24 -2.61 3.84
C SER A 83 -12.77 -2.10 5.20
N SER A 84 -11.58 -2.54 5.61
CA SER A 84 -10.96 -2.17 6.88
C SER A 84 -10.02 -0.97 6.73
N THR A 85 -9.75 -0.28 7.83
CA THR A 85 -8.77 0.82 7.88
C THR A 85 -7.80 0.61 9.03
N ALA A 86 -6.50 0.79 8.79
CA ALA A 86 -5.49 0.79 9.84
C ALA A 86 -4.61 2.04 9.74
N LEU A 87 -4.50 2.79 10.82
CA LEU A 87 -3.76 4.04 10.91
C LEU A 87 -2.75 3.99 12.05
N GLY A 88 -1.49 4.30 11.75
CA GLY A 88 -0.39 4.42 12.72
C GLY A 88 0.57 3.23 12.73
N HIS A 89 1.84 3.48 13.09
CA HIS A 89 2.93 2.51 13.04
C HIS A 89 2.57 1.17 13.70
N GLY A 90 2.59 0.09 12.91
CA GLY A 90 2.29 -1.25 13.39
C GLY A 90 0.81 -1.49 13.76
N SER A 91 -0.11 -0.63 13.32
CA SER A 91 -1.55 -0.86 13.50
C SER A 91 -2.01 -2.12 12.76
N GLN A 92 -3.03 -2.80 13.29
CA GLN A 92 -3.55 -4.05 12.76
C GLN A 92 -5.08 -4.02 12.71
N SER A 93 -5.66 -3.96 11.51
CA SER A 93 -7.11 -4.10 11.29
C SER A 93 -7.41 -5.38 10.50
N MET A 94 -7.70 -6.45 11.24
CA MET A 94 -7.88 -7.80 10.68
C MET A 94 -9.34 -8.20 10.48
N ASN A 95 -10.27 -7.47 11.10
CA ASN A 95 -11.70 -7.73 11.03
C ASN A 95 -12.35 -6.93 9.90
N ASN A 96 -13.37 -7.50 9.27
CA ASN A 96 -14.16 -6.81 8.25
C ASN A 96 -14.80 -5.55 8.86
N TYR A 97 -14.81 -4.46 8.09
CA TYR A 97 -15.38 -3.16 8.47
C TYR A 97 -14.75 -2.52 9.71
N ALA A 98 -13.61 -3.02 10.17
CA ALA A 98 -12.96 -2.51 11.37
C ALA A 98 -11.99 -1.36 11.08
N THR A 99 -11.87 -0.47 12.06
CA THR A 99 -10.87 0.60 12.07
C THR A 99 -9.93 0.40 13.25
N ALA A 100 -8.63 0.30 12.98
CA ALA A 100 -7.60 0.23 14.00
C ALA A 100 -6.75 1.51 13.96
N VAL A 101 -6.73 2.27 15.06
CA VAL A 101 -5.90 3.48 15.19
C VAL A 101 -4.90 3.26 16.31
N ARG A 102 -3.61 3.39 16.02
CA ARG A 102 -2.55 3.36 17.03
C ARG A 102 -1.92 4.75 17.15
N LEU A 103 -2.08 5.35 18.32
CA LEU A 103 -1.41 6.59 18.70
C LEU A 103 0.03 6.26 19.11
N LEU A 104 0.99 7.04 18.62
CA LEU A 104 2.43 6.89 18.88
C LEU A 104 2.69 6.58 20.37
N GLN A 105 3.40 5.49 20.67
CA GLN A 105 4.15 5.48 21.93
C GLN A 105 5.35 6.40 21.72
N LYS A 106 5.47 7.40 22.59
CA LYS A 106 6.63 8.28 22.70
C LYS A 106 7.88 7.40 22.56
N TYR A 107 8.70 7.63 21.53
CA TYR A 107 10.06 7.13 21.55
C TYR A 107 10.67 7.71 22.83
N GLY A 108 11.05 6.81 23.74
CA GLY A 108 11.72 7.20 24.97
C GLY A 108 12.95 8.04 24.64
N GLU A 109 13.03 9.20 25.26
CA GLU A 109 14.29 9.65 25.83
C GLU A 109 14.47 8.98 27.19
#